data_AF-A0AAW5EBD9-F1
#
_entry.id   AF-A0AAW5EBD9-F1
#
_cell.length_a   1.000
_cell.length_b   1.000
_cell.length_c   1.000
_cell.angle_alpha   90.00
_cell.angle_beta   90.00
_cell.angle_gamma   90.00
#
_symmetry.space_group_name_H-M   'P 1'
#
loop_
_entity.id
_entity.type
_entity.pdbx_description
1 polymer ?
#
loop_
_entity_poly.entity_id
_entity_poly.type
_entity_poly.pdbx_seq_one_letter_code
_entity_poly.pdbx_strand_id
1 'polypeptide(L)'
;EKICLEQNYSNLILAHHLNDQLEWFLMQLSRGAGLAEILGMQECEKRSNYTLLRPLLFMSKDEILSYLKENDIFYFQDESNENE
;
A
#
# COMPACT_ATOMS: atom_id res chain seq x y z
N GLU A 1 4.14 -13.69 2.39
CA GLU A 1 5.37 -14.47 2.63
C GLU A 1 5.26 -15.95 2.28
N LYS A 2 4.33 -16.73 2.89
CA LYS A 2 4.19 -18.17 2.61
C LYS A 2 4.13 -18.51 1.10
N ILE A 3 3.25 -17.84 0.35
CA ILE A 3 3.11 -18.03 -1.10
C ILE A 3 4.40 -17.62 -1.84
N CYS A 4 5.02 -16.51 -1.45
CA CYS A 4 6.27 -16.05 -2.07
C CYS A 4 7.38 -17.10 -1.92
N LEU A 5 7.45 -17.77 -0.76
CA LEU A 5 8.41 -18.85 -0.51
C LEU A 5 8.08 -20.12 -1.29
N GLU A 6 6.85 -20.58 -1.21
CA GLU A 6 6.41 -21.83 -1.88
C GLU A 6 6.52 -21.75 -3.40
N GLN A 7 6.29 -20.57 -3.97
CA GLN A 7 6.32 -20.33 -5.42
C GLN A 7 7.62 -19.65 -5.89
N ASN A 8 8.57 -19.43 -4.98
CA ASN A 8 9.87 -18.82 -5.26
C ASN A 8 9.79 -17.44 -5.94
N TYR A 9 8.84 -16.60 -5.52
CA TYR A 9 8.71 -15.22 -5.98
C TYR A 9 9.72 -14.31 -5.30
N SER A 10 10.52 -13.62 -6.10
CA SER A 10 11.51 -12.66 -5.61
C SER A 10 10.91 -11.30 -5.21
N ASN A 11 9.72 -10.97 -5.71
CA ASN A 11 9.08 -9.67 -5.47
C ASN A 11 7.61 -9.85 -5.10
N LEU A 12 7.13 -9.03 -4.16
CA LEU A 12 5.72 -8.85 -3.84
C LEU A 12 5.38 -7.38 -4.10
N ILE A 13 4.38 -7.14 -4.95
CA ILE A 13 3.93 -5.79 -5.29
C ILE A 13 2.58 -5.56 -4.60
N LEU A 14 2.47 -4.46 -3.87
CA LEU A 14 1.22 -4.03 -3.23
C LEU A 14 0.78 -2.69 -3.83
N ALA A 15 -0.54 -2.52 -3.93
CA ALA A 15 -1.17 -1.30 -4.43
C ALA A 15 -1.42 -0.27 -3.32
N HIS A 16 -0.53 -0.20 -2.32
CA HIS A 16 -0.66 0.82 -1.28
C HIS A 16 -0.49 2.21 -1.89
N HIS A 17 -1.35 3.12 -1.46
CA HIS A 17 -1.45 4.51 -1.92
C HIS A 17 -1.31 5.50 -0.75
N LEU A 18 -1.37 6.80 -1.07
CA LEU A 18 -1.10 7.87 -0.10
C LEU A 18 -2.04 7.84 1.11
N ASN A 19 -3.31 7.46 0.92
CA ASN A 19 -4.27 7.37 2.02
C ASN A 19 -3.86 6.26 3.03
N ASP A 20 -3.37 5.11 2.56
CA ASP A 20 -2.91 4.03 3.45
C ASP A 20 -1.71 4.48 4.29
N GLN A 21 -0.83 5.29 3.69
CA GLN A 21 0.32 5.85 4.41
C GLN A 21 -0.14 6.82 5.51
N LEU A 22 -1.16 7.63 5.24
CA LEU A 22 -1.76 8.53 6.22
C LEU A 22 -2.44 7.74 7.35
N GLU A 23 -3.24 6.74 7.02
CA GLU A 23 -3.87 5.86 8.02
C GLU A 23 -2.82 5.22 8.91
N TRP A 24 -1.76 4.66 8.31
CA TRP A 24 -0.71 4.04 9.07
C TRP A 24 0.01 5.02 9.98
N PHE A 25 0.28 6.22 9.48
CA PHE A 25 0.83 7.32 10.26
C PHE A 25 -0.06 7.65 11.46
N LEU A 26 -1.37 7.82 11.26
CA LEU A 26 -2.32 8.15 12.33
C LEU A 26 -2.43 7.03 13.37
N MET A 27 -2.40 5.77 12.92
CA MET A 27 -2.36 4.60 13.81
C MET A 27 -1.10 4.57 14.67
N GLN A 28 0.07 4.87 14.09
CA GLN A 28 1.34 4.92 14.84
C GLN A 28 1.39 6.10 15.81
N LEU A 29 0.92 7.27 15.36
CA LEU A 29 0.82 8.46 16.20
C LEU A 29 -0.07 8.20 17.42
N SER A 30 -1.23 7.56 17.21
CA SER A 30 -2.18 7.21 18.28
C SER A 30 -1.60 6.22 19.30
N ARG A 31 -0.59 5.44 18.90
CA ARG A 31 0.12 4.47 19.77
C ARG A 31 1.31 5.10 20.51
N GLY A 32 1.57 6.39 20.32
CA GLY A 32 2.70 7.09 20.94
C GLY A 32 4.06 6.68 20.38
N ALA A 33 4.10 6.23 19.12
CA ALA A 33 5.33 5.82 18.46
C ALA A 33 6.28 7.01 18.26
N GLY A 34 7.59 6.77 18.28
CA GLY A 34 8.61 7.78 18.05
C GLY A 34 8.72 8.16 16.57
N LEU A 35 9.46 9.25 16.30
CA LEU A 35 9.64 9.81 14.95
C LEU A 35 10.18 8.79 13.93
N ALA A 36 10.96 7.81 14.37
CA ALA A 36 11.50 6.76 13.50
C ALA A 36 10.44 5.76 13.04
N GLU A 37 9.48 5.40 13.91
CA GLU A 37 8.35 4.54 13.54
C GLU A 37 7.29 5.29 12.72
N ILE A 38 7.25 6.62 12.85
CA ILE A 38 6.35 7.52 12.13
C ILE A 38 6.74 7.72 10.65
N LEU A 39 7.99 7.39 10.26
CA LEU A 39 8.46 7.52 8.87
C LEU A 39 7.67 6.67 7.85
N GLY A 40 6.68 5.91 8.31
CA GLY A 40 5.62 5.35 7.47
C GLY A 40 6.09 4.15 6.65
N MET A 41 5.34 3.84 5.61
CA MET A 41 5.69 2.75 4.71
C MET A 41 6.81 3.18 3.76
N GLN A 42 7.71 2.25 3.43
CA GLN A 42 8.73 2.46 2.40
C GLN A 42 8.22 1.95 1.04
N GLU A 43 8.55 2.67 -0.03
CA GLU A 43 8.23 2.29 -1.40
C GLU A 43 8.89 0.93 -1.76
N CYS A 44 10.12 0.72 -1.30
CA CYS A 44 10.86 -0.52 -1.47
C CYS A 44 11.37 -1.01 -0.12
N GLU A 45 11.01 -2.23 0.24
CA GLU A 45 11.39 -2.86 1.50
C GLU A 45 11.95 -4.26 1.23
N LYS A 46 13.24 -4.46 1.52
CA LYS A 46 13.89 -5.76 1.39
C LYS A 46 13.52 -6.64 2.58
N ARG A 47 12.88 -7.78 2.31
CA ARG A 47 12.68 -8.88 3.28
C ARG A 47 13.71 -9.97 3.03
N SER A 48 13.83 -10.91 3.95
CA SER A 48 14.83 -11.99 3.87
C SER A 48 14.76 -12.81 2.58
N ASN A 49 13.56 -12.97 2.01
CA ASN A 49 13.30 -13.89 0.90
C ASN A 49 12.71 -13.22 -0.34
N TYR A 50 12.21 -11.99 -0.22
CA TYR A 50 11.58 -11.25 -1.30
C TYR A 50 11.69 -9.74 -1.08
N THR A 51 11.50 -8.96 -2.14
CA THR A 51 11.41 -7.50 -2.05
C THR A 51 9.94 -7.10 -2.10
N LEU A 52 9.52 -6.28 -1.13
CA LEU A 52 8.19 -5.69 -1.10
C LEU A 52 8.22 -4.32 -1.79
N LEU A 53 7.39 -4.15 -2.81
CA LEU A 53 7.31 -2.95 -3.64
C LEU A 53 5.92 -2.32 -3.53
N ARG A 54 5.87 -1.00 -3.42
CA ARG A 54 4.63 -0.20 -3.36
C ARG A 54 4.70 0.96 -4.36
N PRO A 55 4.56 0.70 -5.67
CA PRO A 55 4.75 1.71 -6.70
C PRO A 55 3.76 2.88 -6.63
N LEU A 56 2.60 2.65 -6.01
CA LEU A 56 1.53 3.65 -5.91
C LEU A 56 1.58 4.46 -4.60
N LEU A 57 2.61 4.27 -3.76
CA LEU A 57 2.62 4.78 -2.39
C LEU A 57 2.42 6.30 -2.28
N PHE A 58 2.88 7.05 -3.28
CA PHE A 58 2.78 8.51 -3.33
C PHE A 58 1.61 9.02 -4.19
N MET A 59 0.80 8.13 -4.73
CA MET A 59 -0.38 8.48 -5.53
C MET A 59 -1.60 8.59 -4.62
N SER A 60 -2.43 9.59 -4.84
CA SER A 60 -3.72 9.71 -4.17
C SER A 60 -4.76 8.73 -4.74
N LYS A 61 -5.77 8.41 -3.93
CA LYS A 61 -6.93 7.62 -4.39
C LYS A 61 -7.61 8.28 -5.60
N ASP A 62 -7.74 9.61 -5.58
CA ASP A 62 -8.36 10.37 -6.67
C ASP A 62 -7.58 10.29 -7.98
N GLU A 63 -6.25 10.28 -7.93
CA GLU A 63 -5.40 10.08 -9.12
C GLU A 63 -5.59 8.67 -9.70
N ILE A 64 -5.67 7.65 -8.83
CA ILE A 64 -5.91 6.26 -9.26
C ILE A 64 -7.30 6.14 -9.90
N LEU A 65 -8.34 6.69 -9.28
CA LEU A 65 -9.70 6.66 -9.81
C LEU A 65 -9.83 7.43 -11.13
N SER A 66 -9.16 8.57 -11.24
CA SER A 66 -9.12 9.36 -12.47
C SER A 66 -8.44 8.57 -13.59
N TYR A 67 -7.31 7.91 -13.31
CA TYR A 67 -6.63 7.03 -14.25
C TYR A 67 -7.52 5.86 -14.71
N LEU A 68 -8.22 5.20 -13.78
CA LEU A 68 -9.14 4.11 -14.12
C LEU A 68 -10.27 4.59 -15.04
N LYS A 69 -10.84 5.76 -14.76
CA LYS A 69 -11.90 6.36 -15.58
C LYS A 69 -11.42 6.77 -16.97
N GLU A 70 -10.23 7.38 -17.07
CA GLU A 70 -9.66 7.83 -18.35
C GLU A 70 -9.31 6.65 -19.27
N ASN A 71 -8.92 5.51 -18.69
CA ASN A 71 -8.53 4.31 -19.42
C ASN A 71 -9.65 3.27 -19.58
N ASP A 72 -10.88 3.59 -19.14
CA ASP A 72 -12.04 2.69 -19.15
C ASP A 72 -11.73 1.32 -18.49
N ILE A 73 -10.99 1.36 -17.36
CA ILE A 73 -10.61 0.16 -16.63
C ILE A 73 -11.70 -0.16 -15.61
N PHE A 74 -12.39 -1.26 -15.83
CA PHE A 74 -13.36 -1.78 -14.88
C PHE A 74 -12.68 -2.27 -13.60
N TYR A 75 -13.21 -1.84 -12.44
CA TYR A 75 -12.77 -2.30 -11.13
C TYR A 75 -13.98 -2.59 -10.24
N PHE A 76 -13.78 -3.42 -9.22
CA PHE A 76 -14.80 -3.73 -8.22
C PHE A 76 -14.57 -2.85 -6.99
N GLN A 77 -15.66 -2.34 -6.41
CA GLN A 77 -15.62 -1.68 -5.13
C GLN A 77 -15.91 -2.72 -4.04
N ASP A 78 -15.00 -2.85 -3.09
CA ASP A 78 -15.16 -3.75 -1.95
C ASP A 78 -16.19 -3.17 -0.96
N GLU A 79 -17.05 -4.02 -0.40
CA GLU A 79 -18.10 -3.63 0.56
C GLU A 79 -17.50 -3.01 1.84
N SER A 80 -16.26 -3.35 2.20
CA SER A 80 -15.56 -2.74 3.32
C SER A 80 -15.23 -1.24 3.13
N ASN A 81 -15.27 -0.76 1.88
CA ASN A 81 -15.01 0.64 1.51
C ASN A 81 -16.29 1.49 1.45
N GLU A 82 -17.45 0.98 1.85
CA GLU A 82 -18.70 1.76 1.88
C GLU A 82 -18.74 2.83 3.00
N ASN A 83 -17.84 2.74 3.98
CA ASN A 83 -17.80 3.62 5.16
C ASN A 83 -16.56 4.55 5.21
N GLU A 84 -15.81 4.67 4.13
CA GLU A 84 -14.82 5.75 3.95
C GLU A 84 -15.49 7.03 3.43
#